data_AF-A0ABD2MQ91-F1
#
_entry.id   AF-A0ABD2MQ91-F1
#
_cell.length_a   1.000
_cell.length_b   1.000
_cell.length_c   1.000
_cell.angle_alpha   90.00
_cell.angle_beta   90.00
_cell.angle_gamma   90.00
#
_symmetry.space_group_name_H-M   'P 1'
#
loop_
_entity.id
_entity.type
_entity.pdbx_description
1 polymer ?
#
loop_
_entity_poly.entity_id
_entity_poly.type
_entity_poly.pdbx_seq_one_letter_code
_entity_poly.pdbx_strand_id
1 'polypeptide(L)'
;MFKKESQDTELVNRYNEYWKQIKSDIKMRKQEFYRNKITQNMDNPKEMWKTVNEFSRRGNEGSRNDIERIVVHGREITDEWEIASQFKEFFTSVGKGIAQKIKQPLKMYDQQTERYLKTFVLKPTTPRK
;
A
#
# COMPACT_ATOMS: atom_id res chain seq x y z
N MET A 1 0.88 -27.35 -54.49
CA MET A 1 1.65 -27.30 -53.22
C MET A 1 2.18 -25.89 -53.03
N PHE A 2 1.55 -25.11 -52.15
CA PHE A 2 1.94 -23.71 -51.90
C PHE A 2 3.03 -23.66 -50.82
N LYS A 3 4.25 -23.24 -51.19
CA LYS A 3 5.31 -22.91 -50.24
C LYS A 3 4.91 -21.61 -49.51
N LYS A 4 4.33 -21.70 -48.32
CA LYS A 4 3.90 -20.53 -47.52
C LYS A 4 4.42 -20.52 -46.09
N GLU A 5 5.64 -20.99 -45.82
CA GLU A 5 6.04 -21.21 -44.41
C GLU A 5 7.42 -20.69 -43.99
N SER A 6 8.21 -20.07 -44.89
CA SER A 6 9.56 -19.58 -44.48
C SER A 6 9.64 -18.07 -44.28
N GLN A 7 9.09 -17.26 -45.19
CA GLN A 7 9.20 -15.80 -45.11
C GLN A 7 8.25 -15.16 -44.08
N ASP A 8 7.10 -15.78 -43.83
CA ASP A 8 6.11 -15.29 -42.85
C ASP A 8 6.67 -15.42 -41.41
N THR A 9 7.38 -16.51 -41.15
CA THR A 9 8.05 -16.75 -39.86
C THR A 9 9.21 -15.78 -39.62
N GLU A 10 10.01 -15.46 -40.64
CA GLU A 10 11.08 -14.46 -40.52
C GLU A 10 10.53 -13.06 -40.23
N LEU A 11 9.44 -12.66 -40.88
CA LEU A 11 8.77 -11.38 -40.62
C LEU A 11 8.24 -11.30 -39.18
N VAL A 12 7.60 -12.36 -38.69
CA VAL A 12 7.11 -12.44 -37.31
C VAL A 12 8.25 -12.39 -36.30
N ASN A 13 9.36 -13.09 -36.57
CA ASN A 13 10.53 -13.07 -35.69
C ASN A 13 11.14 -11.67 -35.62
N ARG A 14 11.33 -11.02 -36.76
CA ARG A 14 11.85 -9.66 -36.84
C ARG A 14 10.95 -8.64 -36.13
N TYR A 15 9.63 -8.76 -36.29
CA TYR A 15 8.67 -7.94 -35.54
C TYR A 15 8.82 -8.15 -34.03
N ASN A 16 8.92 -9.40 -33.58
CA ASN A 16 9.08 -9.71 -32.16
C ASN A 16 10.41 -9.19 -31.59
N GLU A 17 11.49 -9.21 -32.35
CA GLU A 17 12.77 -8.61 -31.97
C GLU A 17 12.67 -7.10 -31.81
N TYR A 18 12.11 -6.39 -32.79
CA TYR A 18 11.87 -4.95 -32.67
C TYR A 18 10.96 -4.62 -31.50
N TRP A 19 9.91 -5.41 -31.27
CA TRP A 19 9.02 -5.21 -30.13
C TRP A 19 9.73 -5.39 -28.78
N LYS A 20 10.63 -6.38 -28.68
CA LYS A 20 11.49 -6.57 -27.49
C LYS A 20 12.40 -5.36 -27.29
N GLN A 21 13.03 -4.87 -28.36
CA GLN A 21 13.89 -3.67 -28.31
C GLN A 21 13.09 -2.44 -27.85
N ILE A 22 11.94 -2.16 -28.47
CA ILE A 22 11.06 -1.06 -28.11
C ILE A 22 10.63 -1.15 -26.64
N LYS A 23 10.23 -2.33 -26.17
CA LYS A 23 9.87 -2.53 -24.76
C LYS A 23 11.05 -2.27 -23.82
N SER A 24 12.24 -2.73 -24.21
CA SER A 24 13.48 -2.48 -23.47
C SER A 24 13.76 -0.98 -23.39
N ASP A 25 13.68 -0.27 -24.51
CA ASP A 25 13.91 1.16 -24.59
C ASP A 25 12.90 1.94 -23.76
N ILE A 26 11.61 1.62 -23.87
CA ILE A 26 10.55 2.25 -23.05
C ILE A 26 10.86 2.06 -21.55
N LYS A 27 11.28 0.86 -21.15
CA LYS A 27 11.63 0.58 -19.75
C LYS A 27 12.83 1.42 -19.31
N MET A 28 13.88 1.46 -20.12
CA MET A 28 15.10 2.23 -19.84
C MET A 28 14.79 3.73 -19.71
N ARG A 29 14.06 4.30 -20.67
CA ARG A 29 13.69 5.72 -20.65
C ARG A 29 12.82 6.08 -19.45
N LYS A 30 11.88 5.22 -19.05
CA LYS A 30 11.09 5.42 -17.83
C LYS A 30 11.98 5.43 -16.58
N GLN A 31 12.89 4.48 -16.47
CA GLN A 31 13.81 4.40 -15.33
C GLN A 31 14.69 5.65 -15.25
N GLU A 32 15.24 6.09 -16.38
CA GLU A 32 16.06 7.29 -16.49
C GLU A 32 15.29 8.55 -16.09
N PHE A 33 14.07 8.72 -16.59
CA PHE A 33 13.19 9.83 -16.21
C PHE A 33 12.99 9.93 -14.70
N TYR A 34 12.57 8.85 -14.05
CA TYR A 34 12.32 8.86 -12.60
C TYR A 34 13.62 9.00 -11.80
N ARG A 35 14.73 8.41 -12.26
CA ARG A 35 16.05 8.60 -11.65
C ARG A 35 16.46 10.07 -11.65
N ASN A 36 16.30 10.75 -12.79
CA ASN A 36 16.63 12.17 -12.93
C ASN A 36 15.71 13.04 -12.05
N LYS A 37 14.40 12.75 -12.06
CA LYS A 37 13.42 13.47 -11.24
C LYS A 37 13.66 13.33 -9.74
N ILE A 38 14.06 12.15 -9.27
CA ILE A 38 14.45 11.93 -7.86
C ILE A 38 15.74 12.68 -7.54
N THR A 39 16.74 12.61 -8.44
CA THR A 39 18.04 13.28 -8.24
C THR A 39 17.90 14.80 -8.16
N GLN A 40 17.03 15.39 -8.98
CA GLN A 40 16.74 16.83 -8.96
C GLN A 40 16.00 17.30 -7.70
N ASN A 41 15.28 16.40 -7.02
CA ASN A 41 14.46 16.72 -5.85
C ASN A 41 15.02 16.13 -4.54
N MET A 42 16.31 15.74 -4.49
CA MET A 42 16.91 15.13 -3.30
C MET A 42 16.83 16.04 -2.06
N ASP A 43 16.95 17.36 -2.25
CA ASP A 43 16.89 18.35 -1.17
C ASP A 43 15.45 18.72 -0.75
N ASN A 44 14.44 18.21 -1.49
CA ASN A 44 13.04 18.48 -1.21
C ASN A 44 12.27 17.17 -0.99
N PRO A 45 12.20 16.69 0.26
CA PRO A 45 11.49 15.46 0.61
C PRO A 45 10.04 15.43 0.14
N LYS A 46 9.34 16.56 0.11
CA LYS A 46 7.94 16.65 -0.32
C LYS A 46 7.80 16.33 -1.82
N GLU A 47 8.64 16.91 -2.66
CA GLU A 47 8.64 16.66 -4.11
C GLU A 47 9.19 15.27 -4.45
N MET A 48 10.16 14.77 -3.68
CA MET A 48 10.61 13.39 -3.76
C MET A 48 9.44 12.41 -3.50
N TRP A 49 8.68 12.61 -2.41
CA TRP A 49 7.53 11.77 -2.09
C TRP A 49 6.40 11.85 -3.12
N LYS A 50 6.15 13.02 -3.71
CA LYS A 50 5.22 13.16 -4.85
C LYS A 50 5.67 12.31 -6.04
N THR A 51 6.96 12.36 -6.37
CA THR A 51 7.55 11.57 -7.47
C THR A 51 7.41 10.06 -7.21
N VAL A 52 7.62 9.63 -5.97
CA VAL A 52 7.40 8.22 -5.56
C VAL A 52 5.92 7.83 -5.65
N ASN A 53 5.01 8.70 -5.26
CA ASN A 53 3.57 8.45 -5.34
C ASN A 53 3.09 8.33 -6.80
N GLU A 54 3.57 9.20 -7.67
CA GLU A 54 3.33 9.15 -9.12
C GLU A 54 3.84 7.83 -9.73
N PHE A 55 5.08 7.45 -9.41
CA PHE A 55 5.67 6.19 -9.85
C PHE A 55 4.90 4.96 -9.35
N SER A 56 4.49 4.99 -8.08
CA SER A 56 3.81 3.86 -7.43
C SER A 56 2.40 3.61 -7.95
N ARG A 57 1.85 4.44 -8.86
CA ARG A 57 0.46 4.35 -9.34
C ARG A 57 -0.52 4.15 -8.17
N ARG A 58 -0.29 4.85 -7.06
CA ARG A 58 -1.38 5.05 -6.08
C ARG A 58 -2.33 6.06 -6.70
N GLY A 59 -3.06 5.62 -7.73
CA GLY A 59 -4.05 6.36 -8.50
C GLY A 59 -5.31 6.64 -7.68
N ASN A 60 -5.12 7.04 -6.42
CA ASN A 60 -6.17 7.39 -5.49
C ASN A 60 -6.12 8.89 -5.17
N GLU A 61 -5.55 9.72 -6.05
CA GLU A 61 -5.79 11.18 -5.99
C GLU A 61 -7.27 11.52 -6.23
N GLY A 62 -8.09 10.55 -6.64
CA GLY A 62 -9.54 10.69 -6.79
C GLY A 62 -10.41 9.57 -6.21
N SER A 63 -9.87 8.48 -5.65
CA SER A 63 -10.71 7.53 -4.91
C SER A 63 -10.95 8.10 -3.52
N ARG A 64 -11.89 9.04 -3.45
CA ARG A 64 -12.63 9.26 -2.22
C ARG A 64 -13.17 7.91 -1.79
N ASN A 65 -12.54 7.31 -0.76
CA ASN A 65 -13.11 6.16 -0.07
C ASN A 65 -14.24 6.66 0.83
N ASP A 66 -15.14 7.44 0.24
CA ASP A 66 -16.29 7.97 0.94
C ASP A 66 -17.27 6.81 1.10
N ILE A 67 -17.73 6.65 2.34
CA ILE A 67 -18.66 5.60 2.67
C ILE A 67 -20.02 6.08 2.17
N GLU A 68 -20.48 5.54 1.04
CA GLU A 68 -21.76 5.93 0.42
C GLU A 68 -22.96 5.59 1.30
N ARG A 69 -22.86 4.52 2.09
CA ARG A 69 -23.93 4.04 2.96
C ARG A 69 -23.46 3.10 4.05
N ILE A 70 -24.20 3.08 5.14
CA ILE A 70 -24.11 2.06 6.20
C ILE A 70 -25.50 1.53 6.52
N VAL A 71 -25.57 0.29 7.03
CA VAL A 71 -26.82 -0.30 7.53
C VAL A 71 -26.73 -0.42 9.03
N VAL A 72 -27.62 0.29 9.74
CA VAL A 72 -27.72 0.27 11.21
C VAL A 72 -29.13 -0.14 11.58
N HIS A 73 -29.28 -1.23 12.34
CA HIS A 73 -30.59 -1.78 12.75
C HIS A 73 -31.57 -2.05 11.59
N GLY A 74 -31.05 -2.44 10.42
CA GLY A 74 -31.87 -2.70 9.23
C GLY A 74 -32.32 -1.45 8.47
N ARG A 75 -31.97 -0.25 8.93
CA ARG A 75 -32.16 1.01 8.21
C ARG A 75 -30.89 1.36 7.44
N GLU A 76 -31.06 1.69 6.18
CA GLU A 76 -30.00 2.23 5.33
C GLU A 76 -29.83 3.72 5.62
N ILE A 77 -28.60 4.13 5.91
CA ILE A 77 -28.20 5.50 6.18
C ILE A 77 -27.19 5.91 5.10
N THR A 78 -27.50 6.97 4.37
CA THR A 78 -26.69 7.52 3.27
C THR A 78 -26.17 8.93 3.55
N ASP A 79 -26.70 9.58 4.60
CA ASP A 79 -26.27 10.93 4.99
C ASP A 79 -24.90 10.88 5.69
N GLU A 80 -23.96 11.70 5.22
CA GLU A 80 -22.57 11.71 5.71
C GLU A 80 -22.47 12.07 7.20
N TRP A 81 -23.31 12.99 7.69
CA TRP A 81 -23.31 13.40 9.10
C TRP A 81 -23.89 12.30 9.98
N GLU A 82 -24.98 11.67 9.53
CA GLU A 82 -25.60 10.54 10.23
C GLU A 82 -24.62 9.35 10.28
N ILE A 83 -23.91 9.04 9.18
CA ILE A 83 -22.84 8.03 9.13
C ILE A 83 -21.74 8.33 10.15
N ALA A 84 -21.23 9.57 10.17
CA ALA A 84 -20.17 9.97 11.09
C ALA A 84 -20.63 9.87 12.55
N SER A 85 -21.88 10.23 12.83
CA SER A 85 -22.48 10.11 14.16
C SER A 85 -22.58 8.64 14.60
N GLN A 86 -23.03 7.75 13.72
CA GLN A 86 -23.11 6.32 14.00
C GLN A 86 -21.74 5.70 14.25
N PHE A 87 -20.70 6.08 13.50
CA PHE A 87 -19.35 5.62 13.80
C PHE A 87 -18.83 6.14 15.13
N LYS A 88 -19.06 7.41 15.44
CA LYS A 88 -18.71 7.98 16.74
C LYS A 88 -19.35 7.18 17.87
N GLU A 89 -20.65 6.91 17.79
CA GLU A 89 -21.37 6.15 18.80
C GLU A 89 -20.87 4.71 18.91
N PHE A 90 -20.67 4.02 17.78
CA PHE A 90 -20.14 2.66 17.75
C PHE A 90 -18.76 2.56 18.42
N PHE A 91 -17.77 3.35 17.97
CA PHE A 91 -16.40 3.20 18.50
C PHE A 91 -16.24 3.72 19.93
N THR A 92 -17.04 4.71 20.36
CA THR A 92 -17.02 5.18 21.76
C THR A 92 -17.74 4.23 22.71
N SER A 93 -18.80 3.55 22.26
CA SER A 93 -19.53 2.58 23.08
C SER A 93 -18.80 1.24 23.21
N VAL A 94 -18.09 0.79 22.17
CA VAL A 94 -17.28 -0.44 22.19
C VAL A 94 -16.26 -0.41 23.34
N GLY A 95 -15.58 0.72 23.54
CA GLY A 95 -14.63 0.88 24.65
C GLY A 95 -15.30 0.70 26.01
N LYS A 96 -16.48 1.30 26.23
CA LYS A 96 -17.25 1.15 27.48
C LYS A 96 -17.69 -0.30 27.69
N GLY A 97 -18.17 -0.97 26.65
CA GLY A 97 -18.61 -2.36 26.72
C GLY A 97 -17.46 -3.33 27.02
N ILE A 98 -16.26 -3.08 26.46
CA ILE A 98 -15.06 -3.87 26.77
C ILE A 98 -14.60 -3.59 28.20
N ALA A 99 -14.51 -2.32 28.61
CA ALA A 99 -14.10 -1.94 29.96
C ALA A 99 -14.99 -2.56 31.04
N GLN A 100 -16.30 -2.61 30.83
CA GLN A 100 -17.25 -3.25 31.74
C GLN A 100 -17.06 -4.77 31.86
N LYS A 101 -16.57 -5.43 30.80
CA LYS A 101 -16.29 -6.89 30.81
C LYS A 101 -14.97 -7.24 31.49
N ILE A 102 -14.08 -6.26 31.67
CA ILE A 102 -12.82 -6.45 32.37
C ILE A 102 -13.10 -6.49 33.88
N LYS A 103 -13.22 -7.71 34.43
CA LYS A 103 -13.59 -7.95 35.85
C LYS A 103 -12.52 -7.52 36.86
N GLN A 104 -11.31 -7.20 36.41
CA GLN A 104 -10.21 -6.82 37.28
C GLN A 104 -9.50 -5.62 36.65
N PRO A 105 -9.30 -4.50 37.36
CA PRO A 105 -8.37 -3.48 36.87
C PRO A 105 -7.04 -4.20 36.61
N LEU A 106 -6.49 -4.05 35.40
CA LEU A 106 -5.11 -4.44 35.15
C LEU A 106 -4.32 -3.83 36.31
N LYS A 107 -3.73 -4.69 37.17
CA LYS A 107 -2.81 -4.21 38.20
C LYS A 107 -1.87 -3.29 37.43
N MET A 108 -1.89 -1.99 37.75
CA MET A 108 -0.85 -1.10 37.23
C MET A 108 0.44 -1.82 37.58
N TYR A 109 1.15 -2.29 36.56
CA TYR A 109 2.52 -2.68 36.76
C TYR A 109 3.14 -1.40 37.27
N ASP A 110 3.46 -1.38 38.56
CA ASP A 110 4.29 -0.35 39.14
C ASP A 110 5.44 -0.18 38.15
N GLN A 111 5.65 1.05 37.68
CA GLN A 111 6.76 1.38 36.80
C GLN A 111 8.03 1.30 37.63
N GLN A 112 8.34 0.11 38.13
CA GLN A 112 9.71 -0.27 38.35
C GLN A 112 10.35 -0.19 36.98
N THR A 113 11.12 0.87 36.85
CA THR A 113 12.07 1.13 35.78
C THR A 113 13.07 -0.01 35.76
N GLU A 114 12.64 -1.19 35.31
CA GLU A 114 13.58 -2.22 34.90
C GLU A 114 14.35 -1.60 33.74
N ARG A 115 15.61 -1.29 34.05
CA ARG A 115 16.62 -0.80 33.12
C ARG A 115 16.51 -1.65 31.87
N TYR A 116 15.89 -1.09 30.84
CA TYR A 116 15.87 -1.69 29.52
C TYR A 116 17.32 -2.03 29.17
N LEU A 117 17.59 -3.30 28.95
CA LEU A 117 18.88 -3.73 28.42
C LEU A 117 19.06 -3.00 27.09
N LYS A 118 20.10 -2.15 27.01
CA LYS A 118 20.43 -1.34 25.83
C LYS A 118 20.79 -2.18 24.59
N THR A 119 20.77 -3.51 24.72
CA THR A 119 21.27 -4.45 23.72
C THR A 119 20.22 -5.50 23.43
N PHE A 120 19.71 -5.45 22.20
CA PHE A 120 18.86 -6.47 21.61
C PHE A 120 19.75 -7.52 20.95
N VAL A 121 19.90 -8.70 21.58
CA VAL A 121 20.70 -9.80 21.03
C VAL A 121 19.75 -10.80 20.37
N LEU A 122 19.74 -10.82 19.04
CA LEU A 122 19.05 -11.84 18.26
C LEU A 122 19.75 -13.17 18.42
N LYS A 123 19.01 -14.20 18.82
CA LYS A 123 19.51 -15.58 18.79
C LYS A 123 19.28 -16.16 17.39
N PRO A 124 20.30 -16.77 16.76
CA PRO A 124 20.14 -17.36 15.45
C PRO A 124 19.13 -18.50 15.52
N THR A 125 18.12 -18.46 14.65
CA THR A 125 17.19 -19.56 14.46
C THR A 125 17.78 -20.52 13.44
N THR A 126 18.14 -21.73 13.87
CA THR A 126 18.50 -22.80 12.93
C THR A 126 17.29 -23.20 12.09
N PRO A 127 17.42 -23.35 10.76
CA PRO A 127 16.35 -23.88 9.93
C PRO A 127 16.05 -25.31 10.35
N ARG A 128 14.78 -25.62 10.65
CA ARG A 128 14.34 -27.01 10.78
C ARG A 128 14.37 -27.64 9.37
N LYS A 129 15.11 -28.74 9.24
CA LYS A 129 15.10 -29.61 8.06
C LYS A 129 13.75 -30.28 7.90
#